data_AF-A0A2L0B490-F1
#
_entry.id   AF-A0A2L0B490-F1
#
_cell.length_a   1.000
_cell.length_b   1.000
_cell.length_c   1.000
_cell.angle_alpha   90.00
_cell.angle_beta   90.00
_cell.angle_gamma   90.00
#
_symmetry.space_group_name_H-M   'P 1'
#
loop_
_entity.id
_entity.type
_entity.pdbx_description
1 polymer ?
#
loop_
_entity_poly.entity_id
_entity_poly.type
_entity_poly.pdbx_seq_one_letter_code
_entity_poly.pdbx_strand_id
1 'polypeptide(L)'
;MEAFVHCTDCGRKLHQICVLHIEAIWPQGFTCDECLKMKGQKRRENKFTAKRLPPTNLGTYIENRVNIFLKKKEAGAGEVSIRVVSSSEKVVEVKPGMRGKFVESGELAGDFPYRAKALFAFEEIDGVDVCFFGMHVQEYGSECPPPNTRRVYIAYLDSVHFFKPRQFRTAVYHEILLGYMDYVKQLGYTMAHIWACPPSEGDDYIFHCHPPDQKIPKPKRLQDW
;
A
#
# COMPACT_ATOMS: atom_id res chain seq x y z
N MET A 1 -10.76 -5.71 -24.17
CA MET A 1 -12.16 -5.25 -24.34
C MET A 1 -12.75 -5.15 -22.94
N GLU A 2 -13.30 -4.00 -22.56
CA GLU A 2 -13.82 -3.79 -21.20
C GLU A 2 -15.14 -4.53 -20.98
N ALA A 3 -15.39 -4.92 -19.73
CA ALA A 3 -16.62 -5.57 -19.32
C ALA A 3 -17.77 -4.56 -19.17
N PHE A 4 -18.98 -5.02 -19.47
CA PHE A 4 -20.20 -4.22 -19.37
C PHE A 4 -21.21 -4.87 -18.43
N VAL A 5 -22.04 -4.04 -17.82
CA VAL A 5 -23.19 -4.44 -17.00
C VAL A 5 -24.46 -3.83 -17.57
N HIS A 6 -25.58 -4.52 -17.40
CA HIS A 6 -26.89 -4.04 -17.83
C HIS A 6 -27.70 -3.62 -16.61
N CYS A 7 -28.32 -2.44 -16.67
CA CYS A 7 -29.25 -2.03 -15.63
C CYS A 7 -30.46 -2.97 -15.62
N THR A 8 -30.81 -3.52 -14.45
CA THR A 8 -31.94 -4.44 -14.28
C THR A 8 -33.30 -3.80 -14.56
N ASP A 9 -33.38 -2.46 -14.52
CA ASP A 9 -34.63 -1.73 -14.70
C ASP A 9 -34.82 -1.25 -16.16
N CYS A 10 -33.83 -0.53 -16.70
CA CYS A 10 -33.95 0.11 -18.02
C CYS A 10 -33.20 -0.61 -19.14
N GLY A 11 -32.48 -1.70 -18.82
CA GLY A 11 -31.73 -2.49 -19.80
C GLY A 11 -30.49 -1.79 -20.40
N ARG A 12 -30.21 -0.52 -20.05
CA ARG A 12 -29.05 0.21 -20.57
C ARG A 12 -27.75 -0.50 -20.22
N LYS A 13 -26.87 -0.60 -21.21
CA LYS A 13 -25.53 -1.17 -21.12
C LYS A 13 -24.54 -0.08 -20.72
N LEU A 14 -23.81 -0.31 -19.63
CA LEU A 14 -22.83 0.62 -19.06
C LEU A 14 -21.50 -0.11 -18.80
N HIS A 15 -20.37 0.59 -18.90
CA HIS A 15 -19.08 0.00 -18.56
C HIS A 15 -19.05 -0.37 -17.08
N GLN A 16 -18.65 -1.59 -16.76
CA GLN A 16 -18.64 -2.10 -15.39
C GLN A 16 -17.79 -1.23 -14.46
N ILE A 17 -16.63 -0.78 -14.96
CA ILE A 17 -15.68 0.06 -14.21
C ILE A 17 -16.25 1.47 -13.98
N CYS A 18 -16.88 2.09 -14.98
CA CYS A 18 -17.45 3.44 -14.82
C CYS A 18 -18.51 3.53 -13.72
N VAL A 19 -19.27 2.44 -13.50
CA VAL A 19 -20.33 2.38 -12.49
C VAL A 19 -19.92 1.59 -11.24
N LEU A 20 -18.64 1.19 -11.19
CA LEU A 20 -18.00 0.43 -10.12
C LEU A 20 -18.83 -0.76 -9.64
N HIS A 21 -19.52 -1.47 -10.53
CA HIS A 21 -20.34 -2.61 -10.12
C HIS A 21 -19.48 -3.87 -9.95
N ILE A 22 -19.52 -4.41 -8.74
CA ILE A 22 -18.85 -5.65 -8.37
C ILE A 22 -19.91 -6.61 -7.82
N GLU A 23 -20.09 -7.76 -8.47
CA GLU A 23 -21.11 -8.75 -8.12
C GLU A 23 -20.96 -9.26 -6.69
N ALA A 24 -19.73 -9.44 -6.22
CA ALA A 24 -19.44 -9.84 -4.83
C ALA A 24 -19.93 -8.82 -3.79
N ILE A 25 -20.02 -7.53 -4.16
CA ILE A 25 -20.53 -6.47 -3.28
C ILE A 25 -22.06 -6.40 -3.38
N TRP A 26 -22.59 -6.44 -4.60
CA TRP A 26 -24.02 -6.32 -4.88
C TRP A 26 -24.53 -7.49 -5.74
N PRO A 27 -24.77 -8.67 -5.14
CA PRO A 27 -25.16 -9.86 -5.89
C PRO A 27 -26.61 -9.82 -6.39
N GLN A 28 -27.39 -8.81 -6.00
CA GLN A 28 -28.77 -8.63 -6.46
C GLN A 28 -28.85 -7.99 -7.86
N GLY A 29 -27.70 -7.70 -8.48
CA GLY A 29 -27.62 -7.05 -9.79
C GLY A 29 -27.40 -5.54 -9.71
N PHE A 30 -27.23 -4.94 -10.89
CA PHE A 30 -26.92 -3.52 -11.04
C PHE A 30 -28.16 -2.71 -11.42
N THR A 31 -28.45 -1.66 -10.65
CA THR A 31 -29.41 -0.61 -11.03
C THR A 31 -28.65 0.71 -11.21
N CYS A 32 -28.85 1.38 -12.34
CA CYS A 32 -28.17 2.64 -12.63
C CYS A 32 -28.71 3.79 -11.77
N ASP A 33 -27.92 4.85 -11.63
CA ASP A 33 -28.22 5.96 -10.71
C ASP A 33 -29.49 6.73 -11.11
N GLU A 34 -29.79 6.83 -12.41
CA GLU A 34 -31.05 7.40 -12.90
C GLU A 34 -32.28 6.61 -12.46
N CYS A 35 -32.23 5.27 -12.57
CA CYS A 35 -33.33 4.40 -12.14
C CYS A 35 -33.51 4.43 -10.62
N LEU A 36 -32.41 4.42 -9.86
CA LEU A 36 -32.45 4.59 -8.40
C LEU A 36 -33.09 5.93 -8.03
N LYS A 37 -32.69 7.02 -8.69
CA LYS A 37 -33.24 8.36 -8.48
C LYS A 37 -34.74 8.43 -8.77
N MET A 38 -35.21 7.85 -9.88
CA MET A 38 -36.64 7.79 -10.21
C MET A 38 -37.47 7.02 -9.16
N LYS A 39 -36.88 5.98 -8.57
CA LYS A 39 -37.51 5.18 -7.50
C LYS A 39 -37.36 5.80 -6.10
N GLY A 40 -36.65 6.92 -5.96
CA GLY A 40 -36.32 7.50 -4.64
C GLY A 40 -35.43 6.59 -3.78
N GLN A 41 -34.69 5.68 -4.40
CA GLN A 41 -33.81 4.72 -3.71
C GLN A 41 -32.36 5.16 -3.77
N LYS A 42 -31.55 4.69 -2.81
CA LYS A 42 -30.09 4.84 -2.82
C LYS A 42 -29.43 3.50 -3.12
N ARG A 43 -28.24 3.56 -3.72
CA ARG A 43 -27.39 2.37 -3.89
C ARG A 43 -27.11 1.77 -2.51
N ARG A 44 -27.14 0.44 -2.41
CA ARG A 44 -26.83 -0.27 -1.17
C ARG A 44 -25.39 0.04 -0.77
N GLU A 45 -25.15 0.21 0.53
CA GLU A 45 -23.83 0.52 1.08
C GLU A 45 -22.81 -0.56 0.68
N ASN A 46 -21.59 -0.13 0.29
CA ASN A 46 -20.47 -1.04 0.13
C ASN A 46 -19.90 -1.39 1.52
N LYS A 47 -19.91 -2.67 1.88
CA LYS A 47 -19.33 -3.16 3.14
C LYS A 47 -17.85 -3.55 3.03
N PHE A 48 -17.30 -3.58 1.81
CA PHE A 48 -15.92 -3.93 1.50
C PHE A 48 -15.11 -2.64 1.28
N THR A 49 -14.94 -1.87 2.35
CA THR A 49 -14.16 -0.62 2.33
C THR A 49 -12.82 -0.80 3.03
N ALA A 50 -11.84 0.02 2.67
CA ALA A 50 -10.52 0.02 3.28
C ALA A 50 -10.59 0.27 4.79
N LYS A 51 -11.48 1.18 5.23
CA LYS A 51 -11.73 1.48 6.64
C LYS A 51 -12.16 0.25 7.44
N ARG A 52 -12.89 -0.68 6.82
CA ARG A 52 -13.42 -1.90 7.46
C ARG A 52 -12.42 -3.06 7.49
N LEU A 53 -11.25 -2.95 6.85
CA LEU A 53 -10.17 -3.89 7.05
C LEU A 53 -9.69 -3.83 8.52
N PRO A 54 -9.29 -4.96 9.13
CA PRO A 54 -8.84 -4.98 10.52
C PRO A 54 -7.70 -3.98 10.79
N PRO A 55 -7.84 -3.09 11.79
CA PRO A 55 -6.77 -2.17 12.15
C PRO A 55 -5.64 -2.92 12.86
N THR A 56 -4.44 -2.33 12.81
CA THR A 56 -3.27 -2.80 13.56
C THR A 56 -2.59 -1.62 14.20
N ASN A 57 -1.81 -1.82 15.28
CA ASN A 57 -1.09 -0.74 15.95
C ASN A 57 -0.21 0.07 14.98
N LEU A 58 0.51 -0.61 14.08
CA LEU A 58 1.32 0.04 13.04
C LEU A 58 0.45 0.84 12.05
N GLY A 59 -0.63 0.24 11.55
CA GLY A 59 -1.54 0.91 10.61
C GLY A 59 -2.15 2.17 11.22
N THR A 60 -2.73 2.05 12.41
CA THR A 60 -3.32 3.17 13.16
C THR A 60 -2.29 4.26 13.49
N TYR A 61 -1.05 3.88 13.82
CA TYR A 61 0.02 4.84 14.11
C TYR A 61 0.33 5.73 12.90
N ILE A 62 0.56 5.12 11.73
CA ILE A 62 0.86 5.84 10.50
C ILE A 62 -0.37 6.63 10.02
N GLU A 63 -1.56 6.03 10.09
CA GLU A 63 -2.83 6.66 9.71
C GLU A 63 -3.06 7.95 10.50
N ASN A 64 -2.93 7.90 11.83
CA ASN A 64 -3.07 9.07 12.68
C ASN A 64 -2.05 10.15 12.32
N ARG A 65 -0.79 9.76 12.11
CA ARG A 65 0.27 10.68 11.70
C ARG A 65 -0.08 11.42 10.41
N VAL A 66 -0.47 10.69 9.37
CA VAL A 66 -0.84 11.24 8.05
C VAL A 66 -2.05 12.17 8.16
N ASN A 67 -3.13 11.75 8.82
CA ASN A 67 -4.34 12.56 8.93
C ASN A 67 -4.13 13.81 9.82
N ILE A 68 -3.32 13.72 10.87
CA ILE A 68 -2.91 14.90 11.66
C ILE A 68 -2.12 15.88 10.79
N PHE A 69 -1.19 15.39 9.98
CA PHE A 69 -0.45 16.23 9.03
C PHE A 69 -1.39 16.94 8.05
N LEU A 70 -2.29 16.19 7.40
CA LEU A 70 -3.26 16.73 6.43
C LEU A 70 -4.18 17.77 7.06
N LYS A 71 -4.68 17.52 8.28
CA LYS A 71 -5.52 18.46 9.03
C LYS A 71 -4.75 19.73 9.40
N LYS A 72 -3.51 19.62 9.88
CA LYS A 72 -2.66 20.77 10.23
C LYS A 72 -2.31 21.63 9.01
N LYS A 73 -2.22 21.02 7.83
CA LYS A 73 -1.95 21.71 6.57
C LYS A 73 -3.19 22.24 5.88
N GLU A 74 -4.38 22.02 6.47
CA GLU A 74 -5.67 22.37 5.87
C GLU A 74 -5.77 21.87 4.43
N ALA A 75 -5.29 20.64 4.19
CA ALA A 75 -5.03 20.14 2.84
C ALA A 75 -6.30 19.95 2.01
N GLY A 76 -7.49 19.83 2.64
CA GLY A 76 -8.74 19.51 1.96
C GLY A 76 -8.72 18.12 1.29
N ALA A 77 -7.84 17.23 1.76
CA ALA A 77 -7.76 15.84 1.30
C ALA A 77 -8.89 14.99 1.89
N GLY A 78 -9.21 13.89 1.21
CA GLY A 78 -10.03 12.83 1.80
C GLY A 78 -9.35 12.21 3.01
N GLU A 79 -10.12 11.47 3.82
CA GLU A 79 -9.53 10.71 4.92
C GLU A 79 -8.62 9.61 4.37
N VAL A 80 -7.39 9.53 4.89
CA VAL A 80 -6.46 8.46 4.52
C VAL A 80 -6.61 7.30 5.50
N SER A 81 -6.76 6.08 4.98
CA SER A 81 -6.71 4.85 5.77
C SER A 81 -5.41 4.10 5.50
N ILE A 82 -4.73 3.61 6.55
CA ILE A 82 -3.53 2.76 6.44
C ILE A 82 -3.84 1.38 6.99
N ARG A 83 -3.62 0.33 6.19
CA ARG A 83 -3.91 -1.05 6.59
C ARG A 83 -2.72 -1.95 6.34
N VAL A 84 -2.33 -2.69 7.39
CA VAL A 84 -1.38 -3.81 7.28
C VAL A 84 -2.21 -5.03 6.89
N VAL A 85 -2.03 -5.51 5.67
CA VAL A 85 -2.84 -6.59 5.08
C VAL A 85 -2.13 -7.94 5.11
N SER A 86 -0.83 -7.95 5.40
CA SER A 86 -0.06 -9.17 5.59
C SER A 86 1.01 -8.98 6.65
N SER A 87 1.22 -10.01 7.48
CA SER A 87 2.29 -10.10 8.45
C SER A 87 2.63 -11.59 8.63
N SER A 88 3.78 -12.03 8.12
CA SER A 88 4.21 -13.44 8.20
C SER A 88 5.68 -13.55 8.59
N GLU A 89 6.01 -14.59 9.35
CA GLU A 89 7.41 -14.96 9.62
C GLU A 89 8.02 -15.59 8.37
N LYS A 90 9.25 -15.19 8.04
CA LYS A 90 10.03 -15.69 6.93
C LYS A 90 11.48 -15.83 7.34
N VAL A 91 12.25 -16.52 6.51
CA VAL A 91 13.68 -16.72 6.69
C VAL A 91 14.37 -16.41 5.36
N VAL A 92 15.51 -15.71 5.41
CA VAL A 92 16.40 -15.60 4.26
C VAL A 92 17.62 -16.48 4.49
N GLU A 93 17.90 -17.35 3.53
CA GLU A 93 19.08 -18.22 3.57
C GLU A 93 20.29 -17.55 2.90
N VAL A 94 21.46 -17.77 3.49
CA VAL A 94 22.72 -17.35 2.87
C VAL A 94 22.97 -18.15 1.60
N LYS A 95 23.17 -17.44 0.48
CA LYS A 95 23.39 -18.07 -0.84
C LYS A 95 24.71 -18.88 -0.89
N PRO A 96 24.82 -19.90 -1.77
CA PRO A 96 25.92 -20.87 -1.75
C PRO A 96 27.34 -20.29 -1.69
N GLY A 97 27.62 -19.22 -2.44
CA GLY A 97 28.95 -18.59 -2.43
C GLY A 97 29.36 -18.00 -1.08
N MET A 98 28.43 -17.34 -0.38
CA MET A 98 28.67 -16.80 0.97
C MET A 98 28.62 -17.91 2.02
N ARG A 99 27.79 -18.94 1.80
CA ARG A 99 27.66 -20.08 2.71
C ARG A 99 28.96 -20.88 2.80
N GLY A 100 29.52 -21.30 1.67
CA GLY A 100 30.79 -22.04 1.65
C GLY A 100 31.97 -21.23 2.21
N LYS A 101 31.91 -19.89 2.12
CA LYS A 101 32.99 -19.03 2.61
C LYS A 101 32.92 -18.72 4.10
N PHE A 102 31.72 -18.50 4.66
CA PHE A 102 31.57 -17.94 6.02
C PHE A 102 30.63 -18.73 6.94
N VAL A 103 29.70 -19.51 6.39
CA VAL A 103 28.76 -20.26 7.23
C VAL A 103 29.37 -21.59 7.64
N GLU A 104 30.02 -22.30 6.72
CA GLU A 104 30.70 -23.56 7.00
C GLU A 104 31.88 -23.39 7.96
N SER A 105 32.51 -22.20 7.99
CA SER A 105 33.55 -21.85 8.97
C SER A 105 32.99 -21.38 10.32
N GLY A 106 31.67 -21.19 10.44
CA GLY A 106 31.02 -20.69 11.65
C GLY A 106 31.13 -19.17 11.88
N GLU A 107 31.63 -18.41 10.91
CA GLU A 107 31.78 -16.95 10.99
C GLU A 107 30.45 -16.19 10.74
N LEU A 108 29.48 -16.82 10.08
CA LEU A 108 28.18 -16.24 9.74
C LEU A 108 27.05 -17.25 9.97
N ALA A 109 25.90 -16.79 10.45
CA ALA A 109 24.70 -17.62 10.51
C ALA A 109 24.24 -18.05 9.10
N GLY A 110 23.73 -19.28 8.98
CA GLY A 110 23.28 -19.82 7.69
C GLY A 110 21.97 -19.24 7.19
N ASP A 111 21.19 -18.63 8.08
CA ASP A 111 19.88 -18.07 7.82
C ASP A 111 19.55 -16.94 8.80
N PHE A 112 18.60 -16.09 8.39
CA PHE A 112 18.17 -14.91 9.15
C PHE A 112 16.64 -14.82 9.15
N PRO A 113 15.97 -15.06 10.30
CA PRO A 113 14.53 -14.91 10.41
C PRO A 113 14.12 -13.43 10.42
N TYR A 114 13.00 -13.12 9.77
CA TYR A 114 12.40 -11.80 9.73
C TYR A 114 10.88 -11.87 9.59
N ARG A 115 10.20 -10.82 10.02
CA ARG A 115 8.78 -10.63 9.77
C ARG A 115 8.57 -9.83 8.49
N ALA A 116 7.93 -10.43 7.50
CA ALA A 116 7.49 -9.76 6.29
C ALA A 116 6.14 -9.09 6.53
N LYS A 117 6.01 -7.79 6.22
CA LYS A 117 4.72 -7.10 6.26
C LYS A 117 4.41 -6.42 4.94
N ALA A 118 3.12 -6.37 4.60
CA ALA A 118 2.58 -5.57 3.51
C ALA A 118 1.58 -4.56 4.08
N LEU A 119 1.76 -3.29 3.74
CA LEU A 119 0.82 -2.23 4.11
C LEU A 119 0.44 -1.38 2.90
N PHE A 120 -0.79 -0.88 2.93
CA PHE A 120 -1.36 -0.06 1.86
C PHE A 120 -2.05 1.18 2.43
N ALA A 121 -2.01 2.26 1.67
CA ALA A 121 -2.71 3.50 1.96
C ALA A 121 -3.85 3.73 0.97
N PHE A 122 -4.99 4.13 1.50
CA PHE A 122 -6.22 4.36 0.77
C PHE A 122 -6.71 5.78 1.05
N GLU A 123 -7.18 6.49 0.03
CA GLU A 123 -7.86 7.78 0.19
C GLU A 123 -9.31 7.62 -0.28
N GLU A 124 -10.25 8.18 0.46
CA GLU A 124 -11.63 8.30 0.01
C GLU A 124 -11.77 9.46 -0.99
N ILE A 125 -11.93 9.16 -2.27
CA ILE A 125 -12.11 10.13 -3.36
C ILE A 125 -13.51 9.95 -3.95
N ASP A 126 -14.32 11.02 -3.93
CA ASP A 126 -15.67 11.03 -4.49
C ASP A 126 -16.56 9.89 -3.94
N GLY A 127 -16.35 9.52 -2.66
CA GLY A 127 -17.07 8.45 -1.96
C GLY A 127 -16.58 7.03 -2.26
N VAL A 128 -15.42 6.89 -2.92
CA VAL A 128 -14.81 5.62 -3.32
C VAL A 128 -13.41 5.49 -2.74
N ASP A 129 -13.07 4.32 -2.22
CA ASP A 129 -11.70 4.04 -1.76
C ASP A 129 -10.73 3.90 -2.95
N VAL A 130 -9.67 4.70 -2.95
CA VAL A 130 -8.57 4.63 -3.93
C VAL A 130 -7.30 4.21 -3.21
N CYS A 131 -6.82 2.99 -3.50
CA CYS A 131 -5.53 2.51 -3.03
C CYS A 131 -4.41 3.21 -3.81
N PHE A 132 -3.62 4.05 -3.14
CA PHE A 132 -2.68 4.96 -3.82
C PHE A 132 -1.21 4.72 -3.48
N PHE A 133 -0.91 3.93 -2.44
CA PHE A 133 0.45 3.64 -2.00
C PHE A 133 0.50 2.24 -1.39
N GLY A 134 1.57 1.51 -1.65
CA GLY A 134 1.84 0.18 -1.11
C GLY A 134 3.30 0.06 -0.68
N MET A 135 3.56 -0.70 0.39
CA MET A 135 4.92 -0.93 0.88
C MET A 135 5.06 -2.32 1.49
N HIS A 136 6.15 -3.00 1.13
CA HIS A 136 6.58 -4.26 1.72
C HIS A 136 7.87 -4.06 2.51
N VAL A 137 7.91 -4.58 3.73
CA VAL A 137 9.06 -4.46 4.63
C VAL A 137 9.49 -5.81 5.18
N GLN A 138 10.77 -5.91 5.52
CA GLN A 138 11.39 -7.02 6.23
C GLN A 138 11.89 -6.50 7.58
N GLU A 139 11.37 -7.06 8.67
CA GLU A 139 11.73 -6.66 10.04
C GLU A 139 12.51 -7.78 10.72
N TYR A 140 13.81 -7.57 10.93
CA TYR A 140 14.72 -8.51 11.60
C TYR A 140 14.78 -8.18 13.10
N GLY A 141 14.15 -9.02 13.92
CA GLY A 141 13.96 -8.79 15.35
C GLY A 141 15.22 -8.89 16.21
N SER A 142 15.03 -8.88 17.54
CA SER A 142 16.11 -9.05 18.52
C SER A 142 16.76 -10.43 18.49
N GLU A 143 15.97 -11.45 18.17
CA GLU A 143 16.43 -12.84 18.11
C GLU A 143 17.10 -13.20 16.77
N CYS A 144 17.13 -12.26 15.80
CA CYS A 144 17.83 -12.47 14.54
C CYS A 144 19.34 -12.36 14.78
N PRO A 145 20.18 -13.30 14.28
CA PRO A 145 21.61 -13.26 14.48
C PRO A 145 22.27 -12.05 13.79
N PRO A 146 23.43 -11.59 14.28
CA PRO A 146 24.24 -10.62 13.56
C PRO A 146 24.61 -11.14 12.15
N PRO A 147 24.65 -10.27 11.12
CA PRO A 147 24.60 -8.82 11.22
C PRO A 147 23.19 -8.23 11.22
N ASN A 148 22.12 -9.02 11.09
CA ASN A 148 20.77 -8.51 10.80
C ASN A 148 19.95 -8.10 12.03
N THR A 149 20.44 -8.37 13.25
CA THR A 149 19.77 -8.03 14.50
C THR A 149 19.25 -6.59 14.55
N ARG A 150 17.96 -6.41 14.86
CA ARG A 150 17.30 -5.10 15.04
C ARG A 150 17.42 -4.17 13.81
N ARG A 151 17.23 -4.73 12.61
CA ARG A 151 17.22 -3.97 11.35
C ARG A 151 15.89 -4.08 10.63
N VAL A 152 15.51 -3.02 9.93
CA VAL A 152 14.41 -3.06 8.97
C VAL A 152 14.92 -2.81 7.55
N TYR A 153 14.32 -3.46 6.57
CA TYR A 153 14.59 -3.24 5.16
C TYR A 153 13.28 -2.98 4.42
N ILE A 154 13.20 -1.87 3.67
CA ILE A 154 12.08 -1.62 2.78
C ILE A 154 12.36 -2.39 1.49
N ALA A 155 11.62 -3.48 1.28
CA ALA A 155 11.83 -4.36 0.14
C ALA A 155 11.34 -3.72 -1.15
N TYR A 156 10.10 -3.21 -1.13
CA TYR A 156 9.49 -2.51 -2.24
C TYR A 156 8.54 -1.45 -1.70
N LEU A 157 8.46 -0.32 -2.38
CA LEU A 157 7.37 0.63 -2.25
C LEU A 157 6.90 1.03 -3.64
N ASP A 158 5.64 1.35 -3.76
CA ASP A 158 5.03 1.72 -5.04
C ASP A 158 3.84 2.65 -4.79
N SER A 159 3.41 3.37 -5.83
CA SER A 159 2.30 4.30 -5.73
C SER A 159 1.59 4.51 -7.06
N VAL A 160 0.29 4.77 -7.00
CA VAL A 160 -0.45 5.38 -8.12
C VAL A 160 -0.75 6.85 -7.80
N HIS A 161 -0.53 7.72 -8.79
CA HIS A 161 -0.36 9.15 -8.55
C HIS A 161 -1.66 9.95 -8.30
N PHE A 162 -2.78 9.27 -8.01
CA PHE A 162 -4.13 9.84 -7.95
C PHE A 162 -4.50 10.54 -6.64
N PHE A 163 -3.64 10.51 -5.62
CA PHE A 163 -3.87 11.19 -4.35
C PHE A 163 -4.33 12.64 -4.53
N LYS A 164 -5.39 13.04 -3.82
CA LYS A 164 -5.95 14.38 -3.84
C LYS A 164 -5.76 15.09 -2.47
N PRO A 165 -5.36 16.37 -2.48
CA PRO A 165 -4.95 17.13 -3.64
C PRO A 165 -3.47 16.85 -4.01
N ARG A 166 -3.14 17.00 -5.30
CA ARG A 166 -1.85 16.58 -5.89
C ARG A 166 -0.62 17.18 -5.20
N GLN A 167 -0.70 18.42 -4.73
CA GLN A 167 0.44 19.13 -4.13
C GLN A 167 0.91 18.53 -2.80
N PHE A 168 0.06 17.76 -2.10
CA PHE A 168 0.41 17.12 -0.84
C PHE A 168 0.88 15.67 -1.01
N ARG A 169 0.73 15.07 -2.20
CA ARG A 169 1.00 13.66 -2.47
C ARG A 169 2.39 13.20 -2.02
N THR A 170 3.43 13.90 -2.44
CA THR A 170 4.82 13.57 -2.06
C THR A 170 5.02 13.67 -0.54
N ALA A 171 4.46 14.71 0.09
CA ALA A 171 4.56 14.88 1.54
C ALA A 171 3.84 13.75 2.29
N VAL A 172 2.70 13.28 1.79
CA VAL A 172 1.98 12.13 2.38
C VAL A 172 2.80 10.85 2.29
N TYR A 173 3.47 10.58 1.16
CA TYR A 173 4.38 9.43 1.06
C TYR A 173 5.50 9.51 2.10
N HIS A 174 6.07 10.71 2.30
CA HIS A 174 7.10 10.91 3.33
C HIS A 174 6.54 10.71 4.73
N GLU A 175 5.34 11.21 5.03
CA GLU A 175 4.70 10.99 6.34
C GLU A 175 4.43 9.51 6.62
N ILE A 176 4.10 8.71 5.59
CA ILE A 176 3.97 7.26 5.71
C ILE A 176 5.32 6.62 6.09
N LEU A 177 6.38 6.94 5.34
CA LEU A 177 7.72 6.41 5.59
C LEU A 177 8.26 6.83 6.96
N LEU A 178 8.15 8.12 7.29
CA LEU A 178 8.58 8.67 8.58
C LEU A 178 7.78 8.07 9.74
N GLY A 179 6.47 7.85 9.56
CA GLY A 179 5.62 7.15 10.52
C GLY A 179 6.06 5.72 10.75
N TYR A 180 6.40 4.99 9.69
CA TYR A 180 6.96 3.64 9.80
C TYR A 180 8.31 3.64 10.55
N MET A 181 9.24 4.51 10.17
CA MET A 181 10.58 4.58 10.78
C MET A 181 10.51 4.94 12.27
N ASP A 182 9.64 5.89 12.63
CA ASP A 182 9.43 6.28 14.02
C ASP A 182 8.80 5.15 14.85
N TYR A 183 7.81 4.45 14.28
CA TYR A 183 7.19 3.30 14.94
C TYR A 183 8.21 2.17 15.21
N VAL A 184 9.00 1.77 14.22
CA VAL A 184 9.98 0.69 14.40
C VAL A 184 11.12 1.13 15.32
N LYS A 185 11.50 2.41 15.32
CA LYS A 185 12.44 2.95 16.31
C LYS A 185 11.93 2.77 17.74
N GLN A 186 10.64 3.03 17.99
CA GLN A 186 10.03 2.83 19.32
C GLN A 186 9.99 1.35 19.74
N LEU A 187 9.91 0.43 18.78
CA LEU A 187 10.04 -1.02 19.03
C LEU A 187 11.50 -1.48 19.25
N GLY A 188 12.47 -0.56 19.15
CA GLY A 188 13.88 -0.85 19.39
C GLY A 188 14.62 -1.40 18.16
N TYR A 189 14.11 -1.20 16.94
CA TYR A 189 14.92 -1.35 15.74
C TYR A 189 15.92 -0.19 15.66
N THR A 190 17.15 -0.50 15.26
CA THR A 190 18.28 0.44 15.36
C THR A 190 18.71 1.02 14.03
N MET A 191 18.44 0.29 12.93
CA MET A 191 18.85 0.68 11.58
C MET A 191 17.76 0.35 10.58
N ALA A 192 17.59 1.26 9.61
CA ALA A 192 16.72 1.08 8.47
C ALA A 192 17.54 1.09 7.18
N HIS A 193 17.20 0.19 6.27
CA HIS A 193 17.88 0.00 5.00
C HIS A 193 16.90 0.26 3.86
N ILE A 194 17.32 1.09 2.91
CA ILE A 194 16.57 1.43 1.71
C ILE A 194 17.49 1.25 0.52
N TRP A 195 17.05 0.48 -0.47
CA TRP A 195 17.70 0.45 -1.77
C TRP A 195 16.91 1.33 -2.73
N ALA A 196 17.46 2.50 -3.07
CA ALA A 196 16.86 3.43 -4.02
C ALA A 196 17.03 2.91 -5.47
N CYS A 197 16.25 1.90 -5.81
CA CYS A 197 16.20 1.28 -7.13
C CYS A 197 14.84 1.59 -7.78
N PRO A 198 14.77 2.35 -8.88
CA PRO A 198 13.53 2.47 -9.64
C PRO A 198 13.24 1.16 -10.39
N PRO A 199 11.96 0.89 -10.72
CA PRO A 199 11.62 -0.29 -11.50
C PRO A 199 12.23 -0.19 -12.91
N SER A 200 12.48 -1.36 -13.51
CA SER A 200 12.87 -1.43 -14.92
C SER A 200 11.76 -0.89 -15.81
N GLU A 201 12.10 -0.52 -17.05
CA GLU A 201 11.08 -0.09 -18.02
C GLU A 201 10.06 -1.20 -18.28
N GLY A 202 8.78 -0.90 -18.02
CA GLY A 202 7.68 -1.85 -18.16
C GLY A 202 7.44 -2.78 -16.96
N ASP A 203 8.26 -2.69 -15.90
CA ASP A 203 8.06 -3.44 -14.67
C ASP A 203 7.26 -2.63 -13.64
N ASP A 204 6.38 -3.31 -12.90
CA ASP A 204 5.63 -2.75 -11.79
C ASP A 204 6.06 -3.42 -10.47
N TYR A 205 6.30 -2.64 -9.40
CA TYR A 205 6.67 -3.23 -8.11
C TYR A 205 5.49 -3.85 -7.38
N ILE A 206 4.37 -3.13 -7.30
CA ILE A 206 3.17 -3.56 -6.55
C ILE A 206 1.90 -3.34 -7.39
N PHE A 207 1.73 -2.16 -7.98
CA PHE A 207 0.51 -1.81 -8.71
C PHE A 207 0.67 -2.13 -10.19
N HIS A 208 -0.08 -3.11 -10.67
CA HIS A 208 -0.03 -3.48 -12.08
C HIS A 208 -0.57 -2.37 -12.99
N CYS A 209 0.16 -2.08 -14.07
CA CYS A 209 -0.21 -1.20 -15.17
C CYS A 209 -0.43 0.25 -14.71
N HIS A 210 0.67 0.94 -14.43
CA HIS A 210 0.64 2.35 -14.04
C HIS A 210 0.02 3.28 -15.11
N PRO A 211 -0.54 4.43 -14.70
CA PRO A 211 -1.00 5.45 -15.64
C PRO A 211 0.14 5.86 -16.61
N PRO A 212 -0.10 5.92 -17.93
CA PRO A 212 0.95 6.23 -18.91
C PRO A 212 1.64 7.59 -18.70
N ASP A 213 0.95 8.54 -18.07
CA ASP A 213 1.46 9.87 -17.72
C ASP A 213 2.15 9.93 -16.35
N GLN A 214 2.12 8.84 -15.58
CA GLN A 214 2.89 8.69 -14.35
C GLN A 214 4.36 8.37 -14.67
N LYS A 215 5.21 9.41 -14.59
CA LYS A 215 6.65 9.26 -14.82
C LYS A 215 7.32 8.46 -13.70
N ILE A 216 8.05 7.42 -14.08
CA ILE A 216 8.97 6.69 -13.18
C ILE A 216 10.20 7.57 -12.88
N PRO A 217 10.59 7.76 -11.60
CA PRO A 217 11.78 8.53 -11.27
C PRO A 217 13.06 7.82 -11.73
N LYS A 218 14.01 8.57 -12.29
CA LYS A 218 15.37 8.07 -12.53
C LYS A 218 16.13 7.87 -11.20
N PRO A 219 17.19 7.03 -11.15
CA PRO A 219 17.88 6.70 -9.91
C PRO A 219 18.28 7.92 -9.07
N LYS A 220 18.88 8.95 -9.68
CA LYS A 220 19.28 10.18 -8.95
C LYS A 220 18.09 10.90 -8.31
N ARG A 221 16.97 11.02 -9.02
CA ARG A 221 15.76 11.66 -8.50
C ARG A 221 15.16 10.85 -7.35
N LEU A 222 15.21 9.52 -7.42
CA LEU A 222 14.73 8.65 -6.34
C LEU A 222 15.67 8.67 -5.12
N GLN A 223 16.97 8.88 -5.31
CA GLN A 223 17.94 9.06 -4.22
C GLN A 223 17.76 10.40 -3.50
N ASP A 224 17.41 11.46 -4.24
CA ASP A 224 17.17 12.79 -3.68
C ASP A 224 15.80 12.90 -3.01
N TRP A 225 14.86 12.02 -3.39
CA TRP A 225 13.53 11.89 -2.81
C TRP A 225 13.59 11.18 -1.46
#